data_AF-A0A212JII1-F1
#
_entry.id   AF-A0A212JII1-F1
#
_cell.length_a   1.000
_cell.length_b   1.000
_cell.length_c   1.000
_cell.angle_alpha   90.00
_cell.angle_beta   90.00
_cell.angle_gamma   90.00
#
_symmetry.space_group_name_H-M   'P 1'
#
loop_
_entity.id
_entity.type
_entity.pdbx_description
1 polymer ?
#
loop_
_entity_poly.entity_id
_entity_poly.type
_entity_poly.pdbx_seq_one_letter_code
_entity_poly.pdbx_strand_id
1 'polypeptide(L)'
;MKSEANIDSSWESGIIFDRDTEGAGDGLITSIYRGVGPNEFYSVVVSGKFDTTGMEVKQFGLDKQDTINFAERYPNIAAVLEVKIPKGVLNKIGDFTKVDTTIFKNGTVTIQPENLDIFNKYIKEILHIY
;
A
#
# COMPACT_ATOMS: atom_id res chain seq x y z
N MET A 1 22.73 42.39 -32.94
CA MET A 1 21.89 41.85 -34.03
C MET A 1 21.78 40.34 -33.85
N LYS A 2 20.55 39.82 -33.72
CA LYS A 2 20.06 38.42 -33.87
C LYS A 2 20.52 37.40 -32.80
N SER A 3 19.64 36.85 -31.93
CA SER A 3 18.59 35.79 -32.13
C SER A 3 19.23 34.43 -32.51
N GLU A 4 18.91 33.22 -32.01
CA GLU A 4 17.79 32.54 -31.30
C GLU A 4 18.37 31.31 -30.53
N ALA A 5 17.91 30.96 -29.31
CA ALA A 5 17.02 29.83 -28.93
C ALA A 5 17.23 28.46 -29.63
N ASN A 6 17.48 27.35 -28.88
CA ASN A 6 16.49 26.33 -28.41
C ASN A 6 17.09 24.91 -28.13
N ILE A 7 16.79 24.35 -26.92
CA ILE A 7 16.47 22.94 -26.46
C ILE A 7 17.16 21.70 -27.06
N ASP A 8 17.30 20.53 -26.42
CA ASP A 8 17.12 19.88 -25.10
C ASP A 8 17.60 18.43 -25.36
N SER A 9 18.25 17.76 -24.40
CA SER A 9 18.12 16.30 -24.30
C SER A 9 18.64 15.76 -22.97
N SER A 10 17.67 15.26 -22.20
CA SER A 10 17.72 13.96 -21.51
C SER A 10 18.17 13.91 -20.06
N TRP A 11 17.17 14.12 -19.21
CA TRP A 11 16.83 13.31 -18.04
C TRP A 11 17.18 11.82 -18.20
N GLU A 12 18.00 11.27 -17.31
CA GLU A 12 17.85 9.91 -16.73
C GLU A 12 18.47 9.86 -15.33
N SER A 13 17.74 10.48 -14.39
CA SER A 13 17.21 9.86 -13.18
C SER A 13 18.03 8.75 -12.48
N GLY A 14 19.04 9.15 -11.71
CA GLY A 14 19.50 8.40 -10.53
C GLY A 14 19.10 9.15 -9.26
N ILE A 15 17.89 8.93 -8.73
CA ILE A 15 17.50 9.51 -7.44
C ILE A 15 17.64 8.45 -6.36
N ILE A 16 18.70 8.59 -5.56
CA ILE A 16 18.82 8.00 -4.23
C ILE A 16 17.93 8.83 -3.30
N PHE A 17 16.91 8.20 -2.69
CA PHE A 17 16.12 8.83 -1.63
C PHE A 17 16.57 8.33 -0.26
N ASP A 18 17.63 8.94 0.28
CA ASP A 18 17.80 9.06 1.72
C ASP A 18 17.33 10.46 2.10
N ARG A 19 16.22 10.57 2.85
CA ARG A 19 15.83 11.85 3.44
C ARG A 19 15.00 11.67 4.71
N ASP A 20 15.72 11.53 5.81
CA ASP A 20 15.28 12.03 7.11
C ASP A 20 15.26 13.56 7.06
N THR A 21 14.08 14.17 6.89
CA THR A 21 13.85 15.58 7.27
C THR A 21 12.41 15.76 7.73
N GLU A 22 12.25 16.11 9.01
CA GLU A 22 11.01 16.46 9.68
C GLU A 22 10.35 17.70 9.04
N GLY A 23 9.06 17.58 8.72
CA GLY A 23 8.23 18.66 8.19
C GLY A 23 6.92 18.16 7.56
N ALA A 24 5.91 17.92 8.39
CA ALA A 24 4.48 17.87 8.04
C ALA A 24 3.96 16.71 7.16
N GLY A 25 3.91 15.48 7.70
CA GLY A 25 2.76 14.55 7.64
C GLY A 25 2.10 14.08 6.32
N ASP A 26 2.40 14.65 5.15
CA ASP A 26 1.71 14.36 3.88
C ASP A 26 2.56 13.61 2.84
N GLY A 27 3.89 13.65 2.98
CA GLY A 27 4.84 13.03 2.04
C GLY A 27 5.44 11.69 2.50
N LEU A 28 5.27 11.31 3.76
CA LEU A 28 5.79 10.03 4.26
C LEU A 28 4.96 8.88 3.71
N ILE A 29 5.55 8.07 2.83
CA ILE A 29 4.95 6.82 2.35
C ILE A 29 5.21 5.72 3.38
N THR A 30 4.18 4.92 3.63
CA THR A 30 4.28 3.71 4.44
C THR A 30 3.80 2.51 3.62
N SER A 31 4.32 1.33 3.96
CA SER A 31 3.90 0.06 3.39
C SER A 31 2.97 -0.67 4.35
N ILE A 32 1.92 -1.27 3.82
CA ILE A 32 1.03 -2.21 4.51
C ILE A 32 0.85 -3.45 3.65
N TYR A 33 0.53 -4.58 4.27
CA TYR A 33 0.63 -5.89 3.61
C TYR A 33 -0.68 -6.66 3.69
N ARG A 34 -1.05 -7.39 2.64
CA ARG A 34 -2.25 -8.21 2.64
C ARG A 34 -2.01 -9.54 1.95
N GLY A 35 -2.30 -10.63 2.65
CA GLY A 35 -2.47 -11.94 2.04
C GLY A 35 -3.81 -11.99 1.30
N VAL A 36 -3.78 -12.34 0.02
CA VAL A 36 -4.95 -12.41 -0.86
C VAL A 36 -5.12 -13.81 -1.44
N GLY A 37 -6.37 -14.23 -1.63
CA GLY A 37 -6.67 -15.44 -2.40
C GLY A 37 -6.56 -15.19 -3.91
N PRO A 38 -6.64 -16.23 -4.76
CA PRO A 38 -6.45 -16.11 -6.21
C PRO A 38 -7.38 -15.07 -6.85
N ASN A 39 -8.67 -15.07 -6.51
CA ASN A 39 -9.65 -14.16 -7.11
C ASN A 39 -9.37 -12.68 -6.76
N GLU A 40 -9.05 -12.40 -5.50
CA GLU A 40 -8.73 -11.03 -5.08
C GLU A 40 -7.40 -10.58 -5.69
N PHE A 41 -6.40 -11.46 -5.78
CA PHE A 41 -5.14 -11.17 -6.47
C PHE A 41 -5.38 -10.74 -7.91
N TYR A 42 -6.11 -11.53 -8.70
CA TYR A 42 -6.41 -11.17 -10.10
C TYR A 42 -7.19 -9.86 -10.21
N SER A 43 -8.18 -9.64 -9.34
CA SER A 43 -8.95 -8.40 -9.32
C SER A 43 -8.06 -7.17 -9.06
N VAL A 44 -7.17 -7.26 -8.06
CA VAL A 44 -6.28 -6.15 -7.68
C VAL A 44 -5.22 -5.90 -8.75
N VAL A 45 -4.62 -6.95 -9.32
CA VAL A 45 -3.60 -6.80 -10.37
C VAL A 45 -4.19 -6.18 -11.64
N VAL A 46 -5.41 -6.55 -12.02
CA VAL A 46 -6.06 -6.01 -13.22
C VAL A 46 -6.56 -4.57 -13.01
N SER A 47 -7.13 -4.28 -11.84
CA SER A 47 -7.77 -2.98 -11.58
C SER A 47 -6.85 -1.95 -10.93
N GLY A 48 -5.75 -2.39 -10.31
CA GLY A 48 -4.89 -1.58 -9.45
C GLY A 48 -5.57 -1.13 -8.15
N LYS A 49 -6.69 -1.75 -7.77
CA LYS A 49 -7.55 -1.32 -6.67
C LYS A 49 -8.09 -2.51 -5.90
N PHE A 50 -8.42 -2.31 -4.63
CA PHE A 50 -9.18 -3.27 -3.85
C PHE A 50 -10.66 -3.09 -4.13
N ASP A 51 -11.36 -4.21 -4.31
CA ASP A 51 -12.79 -4.19 -4.61
C ASP A 51 -13.58 -3.45 -3.53
N THR A 52 -14.50 -2.59 -3.98
CA THR A 52 -15.40 -1.79 -3.16
C THR A 52 -16.83 -2.34 -3.16
N THR A 53 -17.08 -3.43 -3.88
CA THR A 53 -18.38 -4.09 -3.89
C THR A 53 -18.59 -4.90 -2.61
N GLY A 54 -19.63 -4.56 -1.85
CA GLY A 54 -19.99 -5.24 -0.60
C GLY A 54 -19.65 -4.45 0.67
N MET A 55 -20.00 -5.02 1.82
CA MET A 55 -19.71 -4.45 3.14
C MET A 55 -18.46 -5.08 3.78
N GLU A 56 -17.58 -5.66 2.96
CA GLU A 56 -16.39 -6.33 3.46
C GLU A 56 -15.29 -5.33 3.81
N VAL A 57 -14.83 -5.40 5.06
CA VAL A 57 -13.64 -4.68 5.51
C VAL A 57 -12.38 -5.25 4.87
N LYS A 58 -11.40 -4.39 4.61
CA LYS A 58 -10.08 -4.83 4.12
C LYS A 58 -9.04 -4.64 5.23
N GLN A 59 -8.60 -5.75 5.81
CA GLN A 59 -7.53 -5.77 6.81
C GLN A 59 -6.16 -5.97 6.16
N PHE A 60 -5.17 -5.25 6.67
CA PHE A 60 -3.78 -5.28 6.24
C PHE A 60 -2.88 -5.46 7.47
N GLY A 61 -1.81 -6.25 7.36
CA GLY A 61 -0.73 -6.31 8.32
C GLY A 61 0.17 -5.08 8.23
N LEU A 62 0.66 -4.63 9.38
CA LEU A 62 1.64 -3.53 9.46
C LEU A 62 3.09 -4.01 9.32
N ASP A 63 3.30 -5.34 9.26
CA ASP A 63 4.60 -5.97 9.10
C ASP A 63 4.59 -7.00 7.98
N LYS A 64 5.65 -6.99 7.17
CA LYS A 64 5.81 -7.87 6.01
C LYS A 64 5.93 -9.34 6.44
N GLN A 65 6.80 -9.61 7.39
CA GLN A 65 7.13 -10.97 7.78
C GLN A 65 5.96 -11.63 8.51
N ASP A 66 5.27 -10.89 9.38
CA ASP A 66 4.04 -11.38 10.03
C ASP A 66 2.99 -11.78 8.97
N THR A 67 2.84 -10.99 7.91
CA THR A 67 1.87 -11.25 6.83
C THR A 67 2.28 -12.43 5.95
N ILE A 68 3.57 -12.61 5.66
CA ILE A 68 4.08 -13.80 4.94
C ILE A 68 3.89 -15.06 5.79
N ASN A 69 4.24 -15.02 7.07
CA ASN A 69 4.04 -16.14 7.99
C ASN A 69 2.55 -16.53 8.10
N PHE A 70 1.66 -15.53 8.07
CA PHE A 70 0.23 -15.76 7.98
C PHE A 70 -0.14 -16.45 6.66
N ALA A 71 0.34 -15.95 5.51
CA ALA A 71 0.09 -16.57 4.21
C ALA A 71 0.55 -18.04 4.14
N GLU A 72 1.74 -18.35 4.67
CA GLU A 72 2.26 -19.72 4.72
C GLU A 72 1.41 -20.68 5.57
N ARG A 73 0.73 -20.16 6.61
CA ARG A 73 -0.11 -20.96 7.51
C ARG A 73 -1.48 -21.29 6.91
N TYR A 74 -1.97 -20.48 5.96
CA TYR A 74 -3.33 -20.60 5.43
C TYR A 74 -3.32 -20.91 3.93
N PRO A 75 -3.73 -22.13 3.52
CA PRO A 75 -3.58 -22.60 2.13
C PRO A 75 -4.48 -21.87 1.12
N ASN A 76 -5.45 -21.10 1.59
CA ASN A 76 -6.33 -20.28 0.75
C ASN A 76 -5.72 -18.92 0.40
N ILE A 77 -4.54 -18.58 0.93
CA ILE A 77 -3.79 -17.38 0.57
C ILE A 77 -2.81 -17.75 -0.53
N ALA A 78 -2.95 -17.10 -1.68
CA ALA A 78 -2.18 -17.41 -2.88
C ALA A 78 -1.03 -16.43 -3.14
N ALA A 79 -1.12 -15.21 -2.59
CA ALA A 79 -0.09 -14.19 -2.73
C ALA A 79 -0.12 -13.21 -1.56
N VAL A 80 1.01 -12.53 -1.31
CA VAL A 80 1.05 -11.34 -0.46
C VAL A 80 1.31 -10.10 -1.32
N LEU A 81 0.48 -9.07 -1.09
CA LEU A 81 0.62 -7.77 -1.70
C LEU A 81 1.19 -6.77 -0.69
N GLU A 82 2.19 -6.00 -1.10
CA GLU A 82 2.62 -4.76 -0.45
C GLU A 82 1.88 -3.58 -1.08
N VAL A 83 1.27 -2.74 -0.27
CA VAL A 83 0.56 -1.53 -0.69
C VAL A 83 1.26 -0.32 -0.10
N LYS A 84 1.72 0.58 -0.97
CA LYS A 84 2.34 1.84 -0.56
C LYS A 84 1.32 2.97 -0.58
N ILE A 85 1.19 3.67 0.54
CA ILE A 85 0.21 4.75 0.73
C ILE A 85 0.79 5.87 1.62
N PRO A 86 0.38 7.15 1.45
CA PRO A 86 0.77 8.19 2.38
C PRO A 86 0.30 7.88 3.81
N LYS A 87 1.23 7.88 4.76
CA LYS A 87 0.98 7.61 6.18
C LYS A 87 -0.08 8.52 6.76
N GLY A 88 -0.07 9.81 6.39
CA GLY A 88 -1.09 10.77 6.83
C GLY A 88 -2.49 10.45 6.34
N VAL A 89 -2.64 9.81 5.17
CA VAL A 89 -3.94 9.31 4.68
C VAL A 89 -4.33 8.06 5.45
N LEU A 90 -3.43 7.09 5.58
CA LEU A 90 -3.68 5.84 6.29
C LEU A 90 -4.13 6.10 7.75
N ASN A 91 -3.47 7.02 8.45
CA ASN A 91 -3.82 7.40 9.82
C ASN A 91 -5.23 8.01 9.95
N LYS A 92 -5.79 8.58 8.88
CA LYS A 92 -7.12 9.21 8.88
C LYS A 92 -8.25 8.21 8.59
N ILE A 93 -7.98 7.23 7.73
CA ILE A 93 -9.02 6.32 7.20
C ILE A 93 -8.92 4.89 7.75
N GLY A 94 -7.79 4.54 8.35
CA GLY A 94 -7.53 3.23 8.91
C GLY A 94 -7.94 3.12 10.37
N ASP A 95 -8.54 1.99 10.72
CA ASP A 95 -8.75 1.55 12.08
C ASP A 95 -7.59 0.66 12.53
N PHE A 96 -6.85 1.10 13.55
CA PHE A 96 -5.66 0.42 14.08
C PHE A 96 -5.96 -0.43 15.33
N THR A 97 -7.23 -0.73 15.57
CA THR A 97 -7.62 -1.68 16.62
C THR A 97 -6.95 -3.02 16.35
N LYS A 98 -6.11 -3.47 17.29
CA LYS A 98 -5.29 -4.66 17.10
C LYS A 98 -6.17 -5.90 17.01
N VAL A 99 -6.06 -6.61 15.89
CA VAL A 99 -6.67 -7.93 15.69
C VAL A 99 -5.57 -8.98 15.70
N ASP A 100 -5.81 -10.08 16.41
CA ASP A 100 -4.92 -11.25 16.53
C ASP A 100 -3.42 -10.91 16.72
N THR A 101 -3.11 -10.37 17.90
CA THR A 101 -1.75 -9.96 18.29
C THR A 101 -0.77 -11.12 18.40
N THR A 102 -1.24 -12.37 18.35
CA THR A 102 -0.37 -13.56 18.37
C THR A 102 0.33 -13.74 17.03
N ILE A 103 -0.37 -13.41 15.94
CA ILE A 103 0.15 -13.51 14.57
C ILE A 103 0.70 -12.16 14.10
N PHE A 104 -0.05 -11.07 14.31
CA PHE A 104 0.34 -9.73 13.90
C PHE A 104 0.88 -8.95 15.10
N LYS A 105 2.15 -9.14 15.43
CA LYS A 105 2.78 -8.52 16.60
C LYS A 105 2.81 -7.00 16.48
N ASN A 106 3.05 -6.51 15.27
CA ASN A 106 3.01 -5.10 14.93
C ASN A 106 1.59 -4.58 14.66
N GLY A 107 0.59 -5.47 14.73
CA GLY A 107 -0.82 -5.16 14.55
C GLY A 107 -1.24 -5.12 13.09
N THR A 108 -2.50 -4.73 12.92
CA THR A 108 -3.17 -4.63 11.63
C THR A 108 -3.81 -3.27 11.50
N VAL A 109 -4.10 -2.88 10.27
CA VAL A 109 -4.97 -1.75 9.95
C VAL A 109 -6.15 -2.26 9.13
N THR A 110 -7.35 -1.83 9.52
CA THR A 110 -8.59 -2.18 8.84
C THR A 110 -9.11 -0.95 8.11
N ILE A 111 -9.35 -1.09 6.81
CA ILE A 111 -10.03 -0.09 6.01
C ILE A 111 -11.51 -0.47 5.93
N GLN A 112 -12.35 0.40 6.48
CA GLN A 112 -13.80 0.23 6.45
C GLN A 112 -14.35 0.43 5.02
N PRO A 113 -15.47 -0.20 4.64
CA PRO A 113 -16.02 -0.11 3.28
C PRO A 113 -16.20 1.32 2.78
N GLU A 114 -16.71 2.22 3.64
CA GLU A 114 -16.92 3.64 3.34
C GLU A 114 -15.63 4.42 3.03
N ASN A 115 -14.48 3.89 3.46
CA ASN A 115 -13.16 4.48 3.26
C ASN A 115 -12.38 3.85 2.10
N LEU A 116 -12.89 2.79 1.46
CA LEU A 116 -12.16 2.08 0.41
C LEU A 116 -11.95 2.94 -0.84
N ASP A 117 -12.91 3.79 -1.22
CA ASP A 117 -12.76 4.70 -2.35
C ASP A 117 -11.62 5.71 -2.11
N ILE A 118 -11.53 6.24 -0.89
CA ILE A 118 -10.43 7.13 -0.49
C ILE A 118 -9.13 6.35 -0.46
N PHE A 119 -9.10 5.17 0.14
CA PHE A 119 -7.92 4.31 0.19
C PHE A 119 -7.37 4.05 -1.22
N ASN A 120 -8.19 3.51 -2.13
CA ASN A 120 -7.83 3.21 -3.52
C ASN A 120 -7.33 4.44 -4.28
N LYS A 121 -7.89 5.62 -4.03
CA LYS A 121 -7.45 6.87 -4.66
C LYS A 121 -6.02 7.27 -4.26
N TYR A 122 -5.59 6.92 -3.05
CA TYR A 122 -4.29 7.33 -2.49
C TYR A 122 -3.23 6.24 -2.53
N ILE A 123 -3.55 5.03 -3.00
CA ILE A 123 -2.55 4.01 -3.31
C ILE A 123 -1.54 4.59 -4.30
N LYS A 124 -0.26 4.45 -3.97
CA LYS A 124 0.86 4.84 -4.83
C LYS A 124 1.39 3.67 -5.63
N GLU A 125 1.40 2.50 -5.01
CA GLU A 125 1.95 1.30 -5.61
C GLU A 125 1.34 0.06 -4.96
N ILE A 126 1.19 -1.01 -5.74
CA ILE A 126 0.87 -2.35 -5.27
C ILE A 126 1.92 -3.30 -5.85
N LEU A 127 2.63 -4.02 -4.99
CA LEU A 127 3.68 -4.96 -5.36
C LEU A 127 3.31 -6.36 -4.89
N HIS A 128 3.52 -7.36 -5.75
CA HIS A 128 3.48 -8.76 -5.35
C HIS A 128 4.84 -9.15 -4.76
N ILE A 129 4.87 -9.63 -3.50
CA ILE A 129 6.11 -9.85 -2.74
C ILE A 129 6.34 -11.28 -2.25
N TYR A 130 5.32 -12.15 -2.35
CA TYR A 130 5.35 -13.57 -1.99
C TYR A 130 4.28 -14.27 -2.81
#